data_AF-A0A0K1QBV0-F1
#
_entry.id   AF-A0A0K1QBV0-F1
#
_cell.length_a   1.000
_cell.length_b   1.000
_cell.length_c   1.000
_cell.angle_alpha   90.00
_cell.angle_beta   90.00
_cell.angle_gamma   90.00
#
_symmetry.space_group_name_H-M   'P 1'
#
loop_
_entity.id
_entity.type
_entity.pdbx_description
1 polymer ?
#
loop_
_entity_poly.entity_id
_entity_poly.type
_entity_poly.pdbx_seq_one_letter_code
_entity_poly.pdbx_strand_id
1 'polypeptide(L)'
;MSFFARAWRELRQGPTREDGEDALRRLRAHRVPASASLASVAGIAVGSEVLEIRKQESTAESDTSVDELGTASADVVHVVRGVYESIPSADARSHLLSLASRAARRAIVLHVPVVDDGTHLGRALVDAPRRILRRVGVRAPEPGDRFGPVGYAHCFFDEEPLACELATAGLVITGRHDFTFVAERAADHPDVMAEKADRFALEIARTLREVRYAERKRLSELPEHAVTSMRVRGSKKKQRGPIGRARLRRAIGWVDAVMPKGGNCYRRVLLELGLDGGAARETIVFGLDVGKTGHVAFDGHEERTFDVAFAMPAHGAAATSTHRHAFRPDDRRPA
;
A
#
# COMPACT_ATOMS: atom_id res chain seq x y z
N MET A 1 3.70 23.54 -29.32
CA MET A 1 3.94 23.14 -27.90
C MET A 1 3.66 21.66 -27.74
N SER A 2 4.51 20.90 -27.05
CA SER A 2 4.23 19.48 -26.81
C SER A 2 3.00 19.32 -25.90
N PHE A 3 2.18 18.30 -26.15
CA PHE A 3 0.99 17.95 -25.35
C PHE A 3 1.27 17.96 -23.83
N PHE A 4 2.44 17.47 -23.44
CA PHE A 4 2.93 17.49 -22.06
C PHE A 4 3.08 18.90 -21.47
N ALA A 5 3.53 19.88 -22.25
CA ALA A 5 3.73 21.24 -21.77
C ALA A 5 2.41 21.99 -21.56
N ARG A 6 1.33 21.60 -22.26
CA ARG A 6 -0.03 22.12 -22.06
C ARG A 6 -0.69 21.51 -20.82
N ALA A 7 -0.69 20.18 -20.71
CA ALA A 7 -1.22 19.47 -19.55
C ALA A 7 -0.51 19.87 -18.24
N TRP A 8 0.81 20.12 -18.29
CA TRP A 8 1.59 20.62 -17.15
C TRP A 8 1.21 22.05 -16.72
N ARG A 9 0.83 22.91 -17.67
CA ARG A 9 0.40 24.29 -17.40
C ARG A 9 -0.98 24.32 -16.75
N GLU A 10 -1.89 23.47 -17.20
CA GLU A 10 -3.25 23.32 -16.65
C GLU A 10 -3.22 22.69 -15.24
N LEU A 11 -2.37 21.69 -14.99
CA LEU A 11 -2.14 21.15 -13.64
C LEU A 11 -1.58 22.17 -12.63
N ARG A 12 -0.85 23.19 -13.13
CA ARG A 12 -0.27 24.25 -12.30
C ARG A 12 -1.28 25.32 -11.88
N GLN A 13 -2.42 25.40 -12.57
CA GLN A 13 -3.48 26.37 -12.26
C GLN A 13 -4.40 25.90 -11.12
N GLY A 14 -4.31 24.63 -10.69
CA GLY A 14 -5.08 24.07 -9.58
C GLY A 14 -6.59 23.97 -9.86
N PRO A 15 -7.34 23.18 -9.08
CA PRO A 15 -8.80 23.24 -9.12
C PRO A 15 -9.28 24.64 -8.72
N THR A 16 -10.35 25.13 -9.34
CA THR A 16 -10.96 26.39 -8.93
C THR A 16 -11.49 26.24 -7.50
N ARG A 17 -11.62 27.36 -6.77
CA ARG A 17 -12.17 27.35 -5.41
C ARG A 17 -13.54 26.68 -5.33
N GLU A 18 -14.36 26.82 -6.38
CA GLU A 18 -15.68 26.16 -6.50
C GLU A 18 -15.58 24.63 -6.63
N ASP A 19 -14.64 24.10 -7.42
CA ASP A 19 -14.42 22.65 -7.54
C ASP A 19 -14.02 22.02 -6.18
N GLY A 20 -13.26 22.77 -5.37
CA GLY A 20 -12.89 22.37 -4.01
C GLY A 20 -14.07 22.40 -3.04
N GLU A 21 -14.91 23.44 -3.10
CA GLU A 21 -16.07 23.60 -2.21
C GLU A 21 -17.18 22.58 -2.50
N ASP A 22 -17.45 22.20 -3.75
CA ASP A 22 -18.46 21.19 -4.08
C ASP A 22 -18.02 19.77 -3.68
N ALA A 23 -16.75 19.43 -3.88
CA ALA A 23 -16.19 18.17 -3.40
C ALA A 23 -16.26 18.04 -1.87
N LEU A 24 -15.93 19.12 -1.14
CA LEU A 24 -16.04 19.16 0.32
C LEU A 24 -17.49 19.05 0.80
N ARG A 25 -18.45 19.62 0.05
CA ARG A 25 -19.88 19.55 0.39
C ARG A 25 -20.44 18.13 0.26
N ARG A 26 -20.09 17.41 -0.82
CA ARG A 26 -20.46 15.99 -1.00
C ARG A 26 -19.81 15.07 0.03
N LEU A 27 -18.57 15.37 0.43
CA LEU A 27 -17.88 14.64 1.50
C LEU A 27 -18.53 14.82 2.87
N ARG A 28 -19.04 16.02 3.18
CA ARG A 28 -19.79 16.26 4.43
C ARG A 28 -21.13 15.54 4.47
N ALA A 29 -21.77 15.33 3.32
CA ALA A 29 -23.04 14.62 3.19
C ALA A 29 -22.91 13.08 3.34
N HIS A 30 -21.69 12.53 3.33
CA HIS A 30 -21.42 11.10 3.55
C HIS A 30 -20.69 10.81 4.87
N ARG A 31 -20.76 11.72 5.85
CA ARG A 31 -20.25 11.44 7.19
C ARG A 31 -21.07 10.32 7.84
N VAL A 32 -20.44 9.17 7.99
CA VAL A 32 -20.77 8.20 9.03
C VAL A 32 -20.74 8.94 10.39
N PRO A 33 -21.74 8.75 11.27
CA PRO A 33 -21.79 9.45 12.55
C PRO A 33 -20.48 9.23 13.32
N ALA A 34 -19.92 10.32 13.86
CA ALA A 34 -18.63 10.35 14.56
C ALA A 34 -18.60 9.57 15.88
N SER A 35 -19.64 8.80 16.19
CA SER A 35 -19.83 8.07 17.44
C SER A 35 -19.64 6.55 17.30
N ALA A 36 -18.99 6.05 16.25
CA ALA A 36 -18.50 4.67 16.28
C ALA A 36 -17.36 4.61 17.32
N SER A 37 -17.78 4.31 18.55
CA SER A 37 -16.94 4.21 19.73
C SER A 37 -16.05 2.98 19.65
N LEU A 38 -14.83 3.08 20.18
CA LEU A 38 -13.96 1.93 20.44
C LEU A 38 -14.64 0.85 21.31
N ALA A 39 -15.78 1.16 21.95
CA ALA A 39 -16.61 0.26 22.74
C ALA A 39 -17.12 -1.00 22.01
N SER A 40 -16.88 -1.17 20.70
CA SER A 40 -17.23 -2.40 19.96
C SER A 40 -16.02 -3.32 19.69
N VAL A 41 -14.88 -3.07 20.35
CA VAL A 41 -13.65 -3.84 20.21
C VAL A 41 -13.37 -4.56 21.53
N ALA A 42 -13.23 -5.89 21.48
CA ALA A 42 -12.90 -6.71 22.64
C ALA A 42 -11.56 -7.42 22.44
N GLY A 43 -10.77 -7.51 23.51
CA GLY A 43 -9.57 -8.34 23.56
C GLY A 43 -9.90 -9.75 24.02
N ILE A 44 -9.48 -10.76 23.28
CA ILE A 44 -9.58 -12.17 23.67
C ILE A 44 -8.16 -12.73 23.77
N ALA A 45 -7.76 -13.11 24.98
CA ALA A 45 -6.51 -13.82 25.18
C ALA A 45 -6.65 -15.25 24.61
N VAL A 46 -5.82 -15.60 23.62
CA VAL A 46 -5.77 -16.96 23.04
C VAL A 46 -4.66 -17.80 23.69
N GLY A 47 -3.85 -17.17 24.56
CA GLY A 47 -2.80 -17.78 25.36
C GLY A 47 -1.88 -16.71 25.95
N SER A 48 -0.77 -17.11 26.59
CA SER A 48 0.25 -16.16 27.09
C SER A 48 1.10 -15.54 25.97
N GLU A 49 1.09 -16.13 24.77
CA GLU A 49 1.93 -15.71 23.65
C GLU A 49 1.18 -14.79 22.67
N VAL A 50 -0.13 -15.02 22.49
CA VAL A 50 -0.94 -14.34 21.47
C VAL A 50 -2.20 -13.75 22.08
N LEU A 51 -2.37 -12.44 21.88
CA LEU A 51 -3.60 -11.71 22.19
C LEU A 51 -4.30 -11.35 20.89
N GLU A 52 -5.57 -11.74 20.73
CA GLU A 52 -6.37 -11.35 19.58
C GLU A 52 -7.33 -10.24 19.93
N ILE A 53 -7.31 -9.17 19.15
CA ILE A 53 -8.29 -8.09 19.22
C ILE A 53 -9.34 -8.37 18.16
N ARG A 54 -10.58 -8.62 18.59
CA ARG A 54 -11.72 -8.96 17.74
C ARG A 54 -12.83 -7.91 17.85
N LYS A 55 -13.71 -7.88 16.84
CA LYS A 55 -14.94 -7.09 16.92
C LYS A 55 -15.90 -7.80 17.87
N GLN A 56 -16.46 -7.05 18.81
CA GLN A 56 -17.48 -7.57 19.71
C GLN A 56 -18.79 -7.73 18.93
N GLU A 57 -19.18 -8.97 18.66
CA GLU A 57 -20.52 -9.27 18.20
C GLU A 57 -21.44 -9.12 19.41
N SER A 58 -22.37 -8.15 19.34
CA SER A 58 -23.34 -7.77 20.37
C SER A 58 -24.01 -9.00 21.02
N THR A 59 -23.35 -9.55 22.03
CA THR A 59 -23.82 -10.61 22.91
C THR A 59 -23.50 -10.10 24.32
N ALA A 60 -24.51 -10.11 25.18
CA ALA A 60 -24.56 -9.31 26.40
C ALA A 60 -23.61 -9.78 27.54
N GLU A 61 -22.57 -10.55 27.25
CA GLU A 61 -21.84 -11.32 28.27
C GLU A 61 -20.32 -11.10 28.32
N SER A 62 -19.76 -10.06 27.70
CA SER A 62 -18.31 -9.80 27.79
C SER A 62 -17.96 -8.31 27.77
N ASP A 63 -17.93 -7.69 28.96
CA ASP A 63 -17.51 -6.29 29.18
C ASP A 63 -15.98 -6.15 29.36
N THR A 64 -15.17 -6.79 28.53
CA THR A 64 -13.73 -6.48 28.49
C THR A 64 -13.56 -5.10 27.84
N SER A 65 -13.50 -4.07 28.68
CA SER A 65 -13.37 -2.69 28.20
C SER A 65 -12.03 -2.49 27.50
N VAL A 66 -12.00 -1.56 26.54
CA VAL A 66 -10.78 -1.18 25.80
C VAL A 66 -9.63 -0.75 26.72
N ASP A 67 -9.94 -0.30 27.94
CA ASP A 67 -8.93 0.06 28.94
C ASP A 67 -8.23 -1.17 29.55
N GLU A 68 -8.88 -2.33 29.58
CA GLU A 68 -8.28 -3.59 30.06
C GLU A 68 -7.22 -4.15 29.10
N LEU A 69 -7.28 -3.78 27.81
CA LEU A 69 -6.20 -4.08 26.87
C LEU A 69 -4.87 -3.44 27.29
N GLY A 70 -4.91 -2.33 28.03
CA GLY A 70 -3.72 -1.64 28.50
C GLY A 70 -2.94 -2.38 29.58
N THR A 71 -3.57 -3.33 30.29
CA THR A 71 -2.94 -4.11 31.36
C THR A 71 -2.58 -5.53 30.93
N ALA A 72 -3.16 -6.02 29.83
CA ALA A 72 -2.79 -7.29 29.21
C ALA A 72 -1.35 -7.25 28.65
N SER A 73 -0.68 -8.40 28.63
CA SER A 73 0.64 -8.55 28.01
C SER A 73 0.73 -9.85 27.22
N ALA A 74 1.19 -9.77 25.98
CA ALA A 74 1.42 -10.90 25.08
C ALA A 74 2.68 -10.65 24.23
N ASP A 75 3.26 -11.71 23.66
CA ASP A 75 4.42 -11.54 22.78
C ASP A 75 4.02 -10.88 21.46
N VAL A 76 2.90 -11.32 20.90
CA VAL A 76 2.33 -10.79 19.66
C VAL A 76 0.86 -10.44 19.87
N VAL A 77 0.46 -9.25 19.42
CA VAL A 77 -0.94 -8.83 19.41
C VAL A 77 -1.46 -8.88 17.98
N HIS A 78 -2.51 -9.66 17.74
CA HIS A 78 -3.16 -9.79 16.45
C HIS A 78 -4.41 -8.91 16.40
N VAL A 79 -4.44 -7.94 15.51
CA VAL A 79 -5.66 -7.19 15.16
C VAL A 79 -6.31 -7.89 13.97
N VAL A 80 -7.37 -8.65 14.26
CA VAL A 80 -7.99 -9.51 13.24
C VAL A 80 -8.71 -8.69 12.17
N ARG A 81 -8.99 -9.35 11.04
CA ARG A 81 -9.68 -8.77 9.89
C ARG A 81 -10.99 -8.07 10.29
N GLY A 82 -11.28 -6.92 9.69
CA GLY A 82 -12.50 -6.15 9.91
C GLY A 82 -12.48 -5.25 11.14
N VAL A 83 -11.59 -5.47 12.12
CA VAL A 83 -11.48 -4.60 13.32
C VAL A 83 -10.95 -3.23 12.92
N TYR A 84 -9.79 -3.19 12.26
CA TYR A 84 -9.17 -1.93 11.88
C TYR A 84 -10.05 -1.08 10.97
N GLU A 85 -10.69 -1.73 9.98
CA GLU A 85 -11.60 -1.09 9.01
C GLU A 85 -12.85 -0.50 9.68
N SER A 86 -13.33 -1.13 10.76
CA SER A 86 -14.53 -0.68 11.46
C SER A 86 -14.34 0.61 12.25
N ILE A 87 -13.08 1.05 12.46
CA ILE A 87 -12.76 2.25 13.22
C ILE A 87 -12.64 3.43 12.26
N PRO A 88 -13.56 4.42 12.31
CA PRO A 88 -13.71 5.39 11.24
C PRO A 88 -12.63 6.47 11.21
N SER A 89 -12.06 6.84 12.36
CA SER A 89 -11.12 7.97 12.45
C SER A 89 -9.67 7.52 12.61
N ALA A 90 -8.75 8.28 12.03
CA ALA A 90 -7.31 8.05 12.16
C ALA A 90 -6.85 8.13 13.62
N ASP A 91 -7.40 9.06 14.41
CA ASP A 91 -7.07 9.21 15.83
C ASP A 91 -7.49 7.98 16.64
N ALA A 92 -8.69 7.45 16.41
CA ALA A 92 -9.15 6.24 17.09
C ALA A 92 -8.34 5.00 16.66
N ARG A 93 -7.96 4.89 15.38
CA ARG A 93 -7.07 3.81 14.90
C ARG A 93 -5.69 3.92 15.53
N SER A 94 -5.11 5.12 15.59
CA SER A 94 -3.81 5.37 16.25
C SER A 94 -3.87 5.07 17.74
N HIS A 95 -4.99 5.38 18.40
CA HIS A 95 -5.20 5.03 19.81
C HIS A 95 -5.26 3.51 20.01
N LEU A 96 -6.02 2.78 19.18
CA LEU A 96 -6.03 1.31 19.20
C LEU A 96 -4.62 0.74 19.02
N LEU A 97 -3.88 1.22 18.02
CA LEU A 97 -2.51 0.78 17.75
C LEU A 97 -1.58 1.07 18.95
N SER A 98 -1.78 2.19 19.66
CA SER A 98 -1.01 2.53 20.86
C SER A 98 -1.34 1.60 22.03
N LEU A 99 -2.60 1.20 22.19
CA LEU A 99 -3.03 0.20 23.17
C LEU A 99 -2.43 -1.18 22.84
N ALA A 100 -2.56 -1.62 21.58
CA ALA A 100 -1.98 -2.87 21.11
C ALA A 100 -0.44 -2.89 21.25
N SER A 101 0.23 -1.76 21.01
CA SER A 101 1.68 -1.60 21.22
C SER A 101 2.07 -1.79 22.68
N ARG A 102 1.31 -1.24 23.63
CA ARG A 102 1.56 -1.42 25.07
C ARG A 102 1.40 -2.88 25.50
N ALA A 103 0.38 -3.56 24.97
CA ALA A 103 0.13 -4.98 25.26
C ALA A 103 1.16 -5.92 24.60
N ALA A 104 1.67 -5.56 23.42
CA ALA A 104 2.67 -6.34 22.69
C ALA A 104 4.07 -6.16 23.30
N ARG A 105 4.72 -7.29 23.64
CA ARG A 105 6.13 -7.32 24.02
C ARG A 105 7.06 -7.25 22.81
N ARG A 106 6.65 -7.84 21.67
CA ARG A 106 7.47 -7.88 20.46
C ARG A 106 6.83 -7.20 19.27
N ALA A 107 5.66 -7.67 18.84
CA ALA A 107 5.09 -7.25 17.57
C ALA A 107 3.56 -7.14 17.59
N ILE A 108 3.04 -6.36 16.65
CA ILE A 108 1.63 -6.30 16.31
C ILE A 108 1.48 -6.84 14.90
N VAL A 109 0.52 -7.75 14.73
CA VAL A 109 0.12 -8.29 13.44
C VAL A 109 -1.25 -7.74 13.11
N LEU A 110 -1.32 -6.92 12.07
CA LEU A 110 -2.50 -6.17 11.71
C LEU A 110 -2.99 -6.63 10.33
N HIS A 111 -4.23 -7.08 10.24
CA HIS A 111 -4.88 -7.30 8.95
C HIS A 111 -5.59 -6.02 8.50
N VAL A 112 -5.03 -5.32 7.51
CA VAL A 112 -5.69 -4.19 6.82
C VAL A 112 -5.88 -4.58 5.36
N PRO A 113 -7.09 -4.96 4.93
CA PRO A 113 -7.38 -5.08 3.52
C PRO A 113 -7.22 -3.68 2.93
N VAL A 114 -6.13 -3.49 2.19
CA VAL A 114 -5.86 -2.25 1.46
C VAL A 114 -6.61 -2.26 0.12
N VAL A 115 -7.60 -3.14 0.00
CA VAL A 115 -8.53 -3.27 -1.11
C VAL A 115 -9.81 -2.63 -0.64
N ASP A 116 -10.20 -1.49 -1.22
CA ASP A 116 -11.57 -1.07 -1.03
C ASP A 116 -12.19 -0.58 -2.33
N ASP A 117 -13.30 -1.23 -2.63
CA ASP A 117 -14.02 -1.22 -3.88
C ASP A 117 -14.97 -0.02 -3.89
N GLY A 118 -14.43 1.20 -3.75
CA GLY A 118 -15.17 2.41 -4.15
C GLY A 118 -15.37 3.54 -3.15
N THR A 119 -14.81 3.51 -1.94
CA THR A 119 -15.23 4.46 -0.88
C THR A 119 -14.18 5.48 -0.43
N HIS A 120 -12.90 5.34 -0.78
CA HIS A 120 -11.90 6.25 -0.21
C HIS A 120 -11.52 7.46 -1.08
N LEU A 121 -11.40 8.61 -0.40
CA LEU A 121 -10.79 9.86 -0.87
C LEU A 121 -9.48 9.64 -1.65
N GLY A 122 -8.73 8.59 -1.31
CA GLY A 122 -7.54 8.13 -2.04
C GLY A 122 -7.83 7.79 -3.50
N ARG A 123 -8.93 7.10 -3.81
CA ARG A 123 -9.36 6.84 -5.19
C ARG A 123 -9.77 8.11 -5.90
N ALA A 124 -10.44 9.04 -5.21
CA ALA A 124 -10.77 10.34 -5.80
C ALA A 124 -9.51 11.15 -6.16
N LEU A 125 -8.47 11.12 -5.31
CA LEU A 125 -7.19 11.78 -5.58
C LEU A 125 -6.37 11.08 -6.68
N VAL A 126 -6.36 9.75 -6.69
CA VAL A 126 -5.68 8.92 -7.72
C VAL A 126 -6.37 9.00 -9.07
N ASP A 127 -7.71 9.07 -9.10
CA ASP A 127 -8.49 9.24 -10.31
C ASP A 127 -8.68 10.72 -10.70
N ALA A 128 -8.33 11.69 -9.84
CA ALA A 128 -8.46 13.12 -10.15
C ALA A 128 -7.80 13.49 -11.50
N PRO A 129 -6.59 13.02 -11.83
CA PRO A 129 -5.99 13.26 -13.15
C PRO A 129 -6.81 12.70 -14.29
N ARG A 130 -7.34 11.48 -14.14
CA ARG A 130 -8.18 10.86 -15.18
C ARG A 130 -9.46 11.66 -15.36
N ARG A 131 -10.08 12.11 -14.26
CA ARG A 131 -11.26 12.97 -14.28
C ARG A 131 -10.96 14.32 -14.96
N ILE A 132 -9.82 14.93 -14.67
CA ILE A 132 -9.36 16.16 -15.34
C ILE A 132 -9.13 15.90 -16.84
N LEU A 133 -8.42 14.83 -17.20
CA LEU A 133 -8.17 14.44 -18.59
C LEU A 133 -9.47 14.22 -19.37
N ARG A 134 -10.48 13.61 -18.74
CA ARG A 134 -11.81 13.46 -19.35
C ARG A 134 -12.53 14.77 -19.57
N ARG A 135 -12.47 15.68 -18.60
CA ARG A 135 -13.07 17.03 -18.73
C ARG A 135 -12.48 17.78 -19.93
N VAL A 136 -11.24 17.49 -20.33
CA VAL A 136 -10.59 18.08 -21.52
C VAL A 136 -10.65 17.17 -22.78
N GLY A 137 -11.53 16.17 -22.80
CA GLY A 137 -11.78 15.32 -23.98
C GLY A 137 -10.79 14.18 -24.19
N VAL A 138 -9.86 13.93 -23.26
CA VAL A 138 -8.94 12.80 -23.34
C VAL A 138 -9.61 11.57 -22.73
N ARG A 139 -9.81 10.53 -23.55
CA ARG A 139 -10.35 9.24 -23.11
C ARG A 139 -9.28 8.46 -22.33
N ALA A 140 -9.16 8.77 -21.04
CA ALA A 140 -8.29 8.04 -20.13
C ALA A 140 -8.95 6.69 -19.73
N PRO A 141 -8.26 5.55 -19.92
CA PRO A 141 -8.81 4.24 -19.59
C PRO A 141 -9.07 4.08 -18.08
N GLU A 142 -10.22 3.50 -17.73
CA GLU A 142 -10.55 3.09 -16.37
C GLU A 142 -9.79 1.85 -15.94
N PRO A 143 -9.58 1.67 -14.62
CA PRO A 143 -9.28 0.37 -14.02
C PRO A 143 -10.03 -0.81 -14.64
N GLY A 144 -11.33 -0.65 -14.89
CA GLY A 144 -12.20 -1.66 -15.47
C GLY A 144 -12.26 -1.66 -17.00
N ASP A 145 -11.59 -0.74 -17.71
CA ASP A 145 -11.57 -0.75 -19.18
C ASP A 145 -10.60 -1.80 -19.74
N ARG A 146 -9.67 -2.27 -18.91
CA ARG A 146 -8.57 -3.17 -19.32
C ARG A 146 -8.90 -4.65 -19.14
N PHE A 147 -9.72 -4.95 -18.15
CA PHE A 147 -10.29 -6.26 -17.93
C PHE A 147 -11.72 -6.19 -18.45
N GLY A 148 -12.23 -7.21 -19.12
CA GLY A 148 -13.63 -7.18 -19.59
C GLY A 148 -14.64 -6.93 -18.45
N PRO A 149 -15.95 -6.93 -18.72
CA PRO A 149 -17.00 -6.68 -17.70
C PRO A 149 -16.98 -7.65 -16.49
N VAL A 150 -16.08 -8.64 -16.50
CA VAL A 150 -15.91 -9.66 -15.48
C VAL A 150 -14.92 -9.18 -14.40
N GLY A 151 -15.40 -8.36 -13.47
CA GLY A 151 -15.05 -8.44 -12.05
C GLY A 151 -13.66 -8.03 -11.53
N TYR A 152 -12.72 -7.52 -12.34
CA TYR A 152 -11.41 -7.09 -11.82
C TYR A 152 -11.38 -5.58 -11.52
N ALA A 153 -11.27 -5.21 -10.25
CA ALA A 153 -10.96 -3.83 -9.83
C ALA A 153 -9.43 -3.63 -9.79
N HIS A 154 -8.91 -2.52 -10.35
CA HIS A 154 -7.57 -2.09 -9.94
C HIS A 154 -7.65 -1.53 -8.53
N CYS A 155 -7.04 -2.26 -7.59
CA CYS A 155 -6.93 -1.85 -6.21
C CYS A 155 -5.73 -0.92 -6.11
N PHE A 156 -5.97 0.36 -5.81
CA PHE A 156 -4.90 1.30 -5.54
C PHE A 156 -4.56 1.23 -4.07
N PHE A 157 -3.42 0.60 -3.78
CA PHE A 157 -2.89 0.49 -2.43
C PHE A 157 -2.31 1.84 -2.00
N ASP A 158 -2.93 2.48 -1.01
CA ASP A 158 -2.39 3.67 -0.35
C ASP A 158 -2.01 3.30 1.08
N GLU A 159 -0.76 2.87 1.27
CA GLU A 159 -0.21 2.48 2.58
C GLU A 159 0.11 3.71 3.45
N GLU A 160 0.12 4.91 2.87
CA GLU A 160 0.56 6.13 3.55
C GLU A 160 -0.27 6.46 4.81
N PRO A 161 -1.61 6.38 4.81
CA PRO A 161 -2.40 6.59 6.02
C PRO A 161 -2.05 5.61 7.14
N LEU A 162 -1.94 4.31 6.82
CA LEU A 162 -1.56 3.28 7.78
C LEU A 162 -0.16 3.54 8.35
N ALA A 163 0.81 3.86 7.50
CA ALA A 163 2.17 4.17 7.93
C ALA A 163 2.23 5.39 8.86
N CYS A 164 1.41 6.42 8.60
CA CYS A 164 1.28 7.59 9.48
C CYS A 164 0.64 7.20 10.82
N GLU A 165 -0.44 6.43 10.81
CA GLU A 165 -1.16 5.98 12.02
C GLU A 165 -0.27 5.11 12.91
N LEU A 166 0.51 4.19 12.33
CA LEU A 166 1.52 3.40 13.03
C LEU A 166 2.61 4.29 13.63
N ALA A 167 3.16 5.23 12.87
CA ALA A 167 4.18 6.14 13.37
C ALA A 167 3.69 7.01 14.53
N THR A 168 2.44 7.48 14.47
CA THR A 168 1.79 8.19 15.59
C THR A 168 1.70 7.32 16.84
N ALA A 169 1.50 6.01 16.68
CA ALA A 169 1.50 5.03 17.77
C ALA A 169 2.92 4.56 18.19
N GLY A 170 3.99 5.17 17.67
CA GLY A 170 5.37 4.78 17.97
C GLY A 170 5.75 3.41 17.38
N LEU A 171 5.11 3.01 16.28
CA LEU A 171 5.32 1.74 15.61
C LEU A 171 5.91 1.94 14.21
N VAL A 172 6.53 0.89 13.69
CA VAL A 172 7.10 0.83 12.36
C VAL A 172 6.76 -0.49 11.68
N ILE A 173 6.47 -0.45 10.38
CA ILE A 173 6.23 -1.66 9.59
C ILE A 173 7.57 -2.38 9.39
N THR A 174 7.72 -3.59 9.92
CA THR A 174 8.90 -4.44 9.77
C THR A 174 8.71 -5.58 8.78
N GLY A 175 7.44 -5.95 8.54
CA GLY A 175 7.08 -6.98 7.59
C GLY A 175 5.74 -6.72 6.95
N ARG A 176 5.58 -7.25 5.75
CA ARG A 176 4.29 -7.31 5.08
C ARG A 176 4.16 -8.67 4.43
N HIS A 177 3.00 -9.27 4.62
CA HIS A 177 2.53 -10.43 3.90
C HIS A 177 1.11 -10.10 3.49
N ASP A 178 0.88 -9.84 2.21
CA ASP A 178 -0.47 -9.60 1.70
C ASP A 178 -1.12 -8.32 2.27
N PHE A 179 -2.25 -8.50 2.96
CA PHE A 179 -2.95 -7.48 3.76
C PHE A 179 -2.58 -7.51 5.23
N THR A 180 -1.64 -8.38 5.61
CA THR A 180 -1.11 -8.49 6.95
C THR A 180 0.18 -7.69 7.07
N PHE A 181 0.17 -6.73 7.99
CA PHE A 181 1.31 -5.90 8.33
C PHE A 181 1.85 -6.36 9.67
N VAL A 182 3.16 -6.57 9.74
CA VAL A 182 3.89 -6.77 10.99
C VAL A 182 4.48 -5.43 11.38
N ALA A 183 4.13 -4.95 12.57
CA ALA A 183 4.64 -3.71 13.11
C ALA A 183 5.31 -3.94 14.46
N GLU A 184 6.45 -3.29 14.66
CA GLU A 184 7.24 -3.34 15.88
C GLU A 184 7.46 -1.94 16.43
N ARG A 185 7.98 -1.81 17.65
CA ARG A 185 8.21 -0.49 18.26
C ARG A 185 9.33 0.23 17.52
N ALA A 186 9.07 1.48 17.18
CA ALA A 186 10.01 2.40 16.55
C ALA A 186 11.38 2.45 17.24
N ALA A 187 11.40 2.40 18.58
CA ALA A 187 12.61 2.47 19.38
C ALA A 187 13.59 1.29 19.14
N ASP A 188 13.06 0.14 18.73
CA ASP A 188 13.86 -1.05 18.43
C ASP A 188 14.45 -1.01 17.00
N HIS A 189 14.04 -0.03 16.20
CA HIS A 189 14.40 0.15 14.79
C HIS A 189 14.88 1.58 14.50
N PRO A 190 15.97 2.04 15.15
CA PRO A 190 16.42 3.43 15.06
C PRO A 190 16.76 3.88 13.63
N ASP A 191 17.20 2.95 12.78
CA ASP A 191 17.53 3.21 11.37
C ASP A 191 16.31 3.57 10.51
N VAL A 192 15.11 3.24 10.99
CA VAL A 192 13.86 3.37 10.20
C VAL A 192 13.11 4.67 10.52
N MET A 193 13.40 5.31 11.67
CA MET A 193 12.56 6.36 12.26
C MET A 193 12.92 7.82 11.93
N ALA A 194 14.05 8.07 11.26
CA ALA A 194 14.54 9.44 11.07
C ALA A 194 14.00 10.17 9.83
N GLU A 195 13.10 9.57 9.03
CA GLU A 195 12.69 10.17 7.76
C GLU A 195 11.54 11.19 7.89
N LYS A 196 11.85 12.46 7.68
CA LYS A 196 10.85 13.44 7.21
C LYS A 196 10.48 13.12 5.77
N ALA A 197 9.32 12.50 5.58
CA ALA A 197 8.83 12.18 4.25
C ALA A 197 8.61 13.48 3.43
N ASP A 198 9.10 13.49 2.20
CA ASP A 198 8.99 14.63 1.27
C ASP A 198 7.53 14.95 0.91
N ARG A 199 7.24 16.19 0.51
CA ARG A 199 5.88 16.56 0.08
C ARG A 199 5.41 15.69 -1.09
N PHE A 200 4.16 15.24 -1.07
CA PHE A 200 3.59 14.37 -2.11
C PHE A 200 3.75 14.94 -3.54
N ALA A 201 3.58 16.25 -3.73
CA ALA A 201 3.81 16.91 -5.02
C ALA A 201 5.24 16.75 -5.55
N LEU A 202 6.24 16.69 -4.66
CA LEU A 202 7.63 16.46 -5.04
C LEU A 202 7.84 15.02 -5.52
N GLU A 203 7.19 14.03 -4.88
CA GLU A 203 7.22 12.64 -5.33
C GLU A 203 6.52 12.45 -6.68
N ILE A 204 5.40 13.15 -6.94
CA ILE A 204 4.80 13.18 -8.28
C ILE A 204 5.80 13.75 -9.31
N ALA A 205 6.45 14.87 -9.00
CA ALA A 205 7.41 15.50 -9.92
C ALA A 205 8.66 14.62 -10.16
N ARG A 206 9.12 13.86 -9.16
CA ARG A 206 10.19 12.85 -9.32
C ARG A 206 9.73 11.71 -10.20
N THR A 207 8.55 11.17 -9.92
CA THR A 207 7.95 10.06 -10.67
C THR A 207 7.72 10.41 -12.15
N LEU A 208 7.19 11.60 -12.44
CA LEU A 208 6.97 12.07 -13.81
C LEU A 208 8.26 12.23 -14.62
N ARG A 209 9.37 12.61 -13.96
CA ARG A 209 10.68 12.67 -14.62
C ARG A 209 11.20 11.27 -14.92
N GLU A 210 10.95 10.32 -14.03
CA GLU A 210 11.49 8.97 -14.12
C GLU A 210 10.68 8.04 -15.02
N VAL A 211 9.37 8.24 -15.14
CA VAL A 211 8.46 7.33 -15.86
C VAL A 211 8.85 7.15 -17.33
N ARG A 212 9.38 8.19 -17.98
CA ARG A 212 9.85 8.10 -19.37
C ARG A 212 11.06 7.19 -19.52
N TYR A 213 11.96 7.21 -18.55
CA TYR A 213 13.14 6.36 -18.54
C TYR A 213 12.74 4.91 -18.25
N ALA A 214 11.95 4.69 -17.20
CA ALA A 214 11.41 3.37 -16.84
C ALA A 214 10.62 2.73 -17.98
N GLU A 215 9.72 3.48 -18.63
CA GLU A 215 8.92 2.98 -19.76
C GLU A 215 9.78 2.65 -20.97
N ARG A 216 10.82 3.44 -21.28
CA ARG A 216 11.75 3.12 -22.35
C ARG A 216 12.46 1.80 -22.08
N LYS A 217 13.04 1.65 -20.88
CA LYS A 217 13.70 0.41 -20.45
C LYS A 217 12.77 -0.79 -20.55
N ARG A 218 11.53 -0.65 -20.06
CA ARG A 218 10.49 -1.68 -20.13
C ARG A 218 10.18 -2.14 -21.56
N LEU A 219 10.25 -1.22 -22.53
CA LEU A 219 9.88 -1.48 -23.92
C LEU A 219 11.05 -1.93 -24.80
N SER A 220 12.29 -1.56 -24.45
CA SER A 220 13.46 -1.78 -25.30
C SER A 220 14.45 -2.82 -24.77
N GLU A 221 14.29 -3.31 -23.54
CA GLU A 221 15.25 -4.21 -22.91
C GLU A 221 14.57 -5.46 -22.35
N LEU A 222 15.36 -6.54 -22.22
CA LEU A 222 14.97 -7.72 -21.48
C LEU A 222 14.74 -7.37 -19.99
N PRO A 223 13.84 -8.09 -19.29
CA PRO A 223 13.50 -7.78 -17.91
C PRO A 223 14.72 -7.65 -16.98
N GLU A 224 15.69 -8.54 -17.13
CA GLU A 224 16.89 -8.58 -16.30
C GLU A 224 17.75 -7.33 -16.47
N HIS A 225 17.91 -6.87 -17.71
CA HIS A 225 18.68 -5.67 -18.05
C HIS A 225 17.97 -4.39 -17.59
N ALA A 226 16.65 -4.32 -17.74
CA ALA A 226 15.86 -3.19 -17.27
C ALA A 226 15.89 -3.09 -15.74
N VAL A 227 15.68 -4.20 -15.02
CA VAL A 227 15.78 -4.27 -13.56
C VAL A 227 17.18 -3.87 -13.08
N THR A 228 18.22 -4.44 -13.68
CA THR A 228 19.62 -4.10 -13.36
C THR A 228 19.89 -2.61 -13.56
N SER A 229 19.48 -2.05 -14.70
CA SER A 229 19.61 -0.62 -15.01
C SER A 229 18.91 0.26 -13.97
N MET A 230 17.68 -0.11 -13.57
CA MET A 230 16.92 0.65 -12.57
C MET A 230 17.52 0.52 -11.18
N ARG A 231 18.04 -0.64 -10.79
CA ARG A 231 18.75 -0.82 -9.51
C ARG A 231 20.03 0.00 -9.42
N VAL A 232 20.86 0.01 -10.47
CA VAL A 232 22.07 0.86 -10.53
C VAL A 232 21.73 2.34 -10.37
N ARG A 233 20.55 2.75 -10.86
CA ARG A 233 20.07 4.11 -10.70
C ARG A 233 19.53 4.39 -9.29
N GLY A 234 18.75 3.46 -8.75
CA GLY A 234 18.18 3.53 -7.40
C GLY A 234 19.21 3.49 -6.29
N SER A 235 20.29 2.72 -6.46
CA SER A 235 21.37 2.63 -5.46
C SER A 235 22.06 3.97 -5.18
N LYS A 236 21.92 4.93 -6.10
CA LYS A 236 22.41 6.32 -5.97
C LYS A 236 21.37 7.25 -5.34
N LYS A 237 20.18 6.75 -5.02
CA LYS A 237 19.10 7.50 -4.37
C LYS A 237 19.13 7.26 -2.87
N LYS A 238 18.50 8.18 -2.15
CA LYS A 238 18.23 8.01 -0.72
C LYS A 238 17.36 6.75 -0.52
N GLN A 239 17.71 5.95 0.47
CA GLN A 239 16.81 4.93 1.00
C GLN A 239 15.70 5.63 1.80
N ARG A 240 14.46 5.49 1.35
CA ARG A 240 13.30 5.98 2.08
C ARG A 240 12.95 5.00 3.20
N GLY A 241 12.49 5.55 4.31
CA GLY A 241 11.77 4.83 5.34
C GLY A 241 10.33 4.53 4.91
N PRO A 242 9.54 3.88 5.77
CA PRO A 242 8.23 3.33 5.42
C PRO A 242 7.24 4.39 4.91
N ILE A 243 7.13 5.53 5.59
CA ILE A 243 6.22 6.62 5.18
C ILE A 243 6.65 7.21 3.84
N GLY A 244 7.96 7.49 3.67
CA GLY A 244 8.49 8.05 2.43
C GLY A 244 8.26 7.11 1.25
N ARG A 245 8.47 5.80 1.47
CA ARG A 245 8.26 4.78 0.45
C ARG A 245 6.78 4.56 0.12
N ALA A 246 5.90 4.53 1.11
CA ALA A 246 4.45 4.47 0.89
C ALA A 246 3.96 5.67 0.06
N ARG A 247 4.44 6.88 0.37
CA ARG A 247 4.16 8.10 -0.39
C ARG A 247 4.70 8.04 -1.82
N LEU A 248 5.90 7.49 -2.02
CA LEU A 248 6.46 7.24 -3.36
C LEU A 248 5.58 6.28 -4.15
N ARG A 249 5.17 5.14 -3.57
CA ARG A 249 4.27 4.16 -4.20
C ARG A 249 2.94 4.78 -4.60
N ARG A 250 2.37 5.62 -3.73
CA ARG A 250 1.18 6.41 -4.03
C ARG A 250 1.37 7.32 -5.23
N ALA A 251 2.49 8.05 -5.30
CA ALA A 251 2.82 8.92 -6.44
C ALA A 251 3.03 8.12 -7.73
N ILE A 252 3.69 6.96 -7.65
CA ILE A 252 3.84 6.00 -8.75
C ILE A 252 2.47 5.53 -9.24
N GLY A 253 1.59 5.10 -8.34
CA GLY A 253 0.23 4.68 -8.67
C GLY A 253 -0.56 5.78 -9.39
N TRP A 254 -0.44 7.02 -8.93
CA TRP A 254 -1.07 8.20 -9.52
C TRP A 254 -0.58 8.48 -10.95
N VAL A 255 0.73 8.48 -11.18
CA VAL A 255 1.31 8.71 -12.51
C VAL A 255 1.01 7.54 -13.45
N ASP A 256 1.11 6.31 -12.95
CA ASP A 256 0.88 5.10 -13.71
C ASP A 256 -0.60 4.95 -14.14
N ALA A 257 -1.54 5.45 -13.32
CA ALA A 257 -2.96 5.47 -13.62
C ALA A 257 -3.31 6.21 -14.92
N VAL A 258 -2.57 7.25 -15.28
CA VAL A 258 -2.81 8.06 -16.49
C VAL A 258 -2.00 7.64 -17.71
N MET A 259 -1.16 6.61 -17.58
CA MET A 259 -0.34 6.15 -18.70
C MET A 259 -1.18 5.41 -19.75
N PRO A 260 -0.74 5.43 -21.02
CA PRO A 260 -1.40 4.65 -22.07
C PRO A 260 -1.52 3.18 -21.70
N LYS A 261 -2.64 2.58 -22.07
CA LYS A 261 -3.05 1.21 -21.70
C LYS A 261 -3.41 1.04 -20.22
N GLY A 262 -3.24 2.02 -19.33
CA GLY A 262 -3.56 1.90 -17.91
C GLY A 262 -2.41 1.34 -17.07
N GLY A 263 -2.71 1.00 -15.81
CA GLY A 263 -1.68 0.79 -14.79
C GLY A 263 -0.87 -0.50 -14.95
N ASN A 264 0.46 -0.45 -14.89
CA ASN A 264 1.32 -1.60 -15.21
C ASN A 264 2.25 -1.93 -14.03
N CYS A 265 2.08 -3.11 -13.41
CA CYS A 265 2.86 -3.56 -12.25
C CYS A 265 4.36 -3.53 -12.51
N TYR A 266 4.81 -4.03 -13.66
CA TYR A 266 6.23 -4.03 -14.01
C TYR A 266 6.82 -2.61 -14.10
N ARG A 267 6.11 -1.65 -14.72
CA ARG A 267 6.51 -0.24 -14.75
C ARG A 267 6.58 0.35 -13.35
N ARG A 268 5.64 0.03 -12.45
CA ARG A 268 5.65 0.52 -11.06
C ARG A 268 6.88 0.02 -10.32
N VAL A 269 7.20 -1.27 -10.44
CA VAL A 269 8.40 -1.87 -9.85
C VAL A 269 9.65 -1.19 -10.39
N LEU A 270 9.77 -1.01 -11.71
CA LEU A 270 10.91 -0.29 -12.30
C LEU A 270 11.03 1.15 -11.77
N LEU A 271 9.92 1.88 -11.67
CA LEU A 271 9.90 3.22 -11.09
C LEU A 271 10.38 3.24 -9.64
N GLU A 272 9.88 2.31 -8.81
CA GLU A 272 10.27 2.21 -7.41
C GLU A 272 11.75 1.86 -7.27
N LEU A 273 12.24 0.87 -8.02
CA LEU A 273 13.66 0.50 -8.11
C LEU A 273 14.54 1.70 -8.50
N GLY A 274 14.12 2.55 -9.43
CA GLY A 274 14.93 3.70 -9.88
C GLY A 274 14.86 4.92 -8.96
N LEU A 275 13.82 5.03 -8.14
CA LEU A 275 13.57 6.19 -7.30
C LEU A 275 13.99 5.98 -5.86
N ASP A 276 14.04 4.75 -5.35
CA ASP A 276 14.32 4.42 -3.95
C ASP A 276 15.52 3.50 -3.78
N GLY A 277 16.44 3.90 -2.89
CA GLY A 277 17.66 3.14 -2.60
C GLY A 277 17.41 1.85 -1.80
N GLY A 278 16.32 1.81 -1.01
CA GLY A 278 15.89 0.60 -0.30
C GLY A 278 15.36 -0.44 -1.28
N ALA A 279 14.36 -0.05 -2.07
CA ALA A 279 13.77 -0.90 -3.12
C ALA A 279 14.82 -1.47 -4.08
N ALA A 280 15.85 -0.70 -4.45
CA ALA A 280 16.94 -1.17 -5.33
C ALA A 280 17.70 -2.40 -4.79
N ARG A 281 17.61 -2.67 -3.48
CA ARG A 281 18.25 -3.79 -2.79
C ARG A 281 17.28 -4.94 -2.49
N GLU A 282 16.04 -4.85 -2.95
CA GLU A 282 15.04 -5.88 -2.66
C GLU A 282 14.91 -6.89 -3.78
N THR A 283 14.56 -8.11 -3.38
CA THR A 283 14.17 -9.17 -4.29
C THR A 283 12.85 -8.81 -4.95
N ILE A 284 12.80 -9.00 -6.26
CA ILE A 284 11.55 -8.89 -7.03
C ILE A 284 11.15 -10.27 -7.53
N VAL A 285 9.86 -10.53 -7.57
CA VAL A 285 9.28 -11.78 -8.05
C VAL A 285 8.50 -11.49 -9.33
N PHE A 286 8.82 -12.23 -10.37
CA PHE A 286 8.04 -12.29 -11.61
C PHE A 286 7.13 -13.51 -11.54
N GLY A 287 5.84 -13.26 -11.53
CA GLY A 287 4.81 -14.28 -11.54
C GLY A 287 4.17 -14.41 -12.92
N LEU A 288 3.96 -15.63 -13.38
CA LEU A 288 3.18 -15.94 -14.57
C LEU A 288 2.02 -16.87 -14.17
N ASP A 289 0.81 -16.40 -14.44
CA ASP A 289 -0.40 -17.20 -14.42
C ASP A 289 -0.63 -17.75 -15.84
N VAL A 290 -0.53 -19.06 -16.03
CA VAL A 290 -0.70 -19.75 -17.32
C VAL A 290 -2.12 -19.50 -17.84
N GLY A 291 -2.21 -18.88 -19.02
CA GLY A 291 -3.49 -18.47 -19.61
C GLY A 291 -3.98 -17.08 -19.19
N LYS A 292 -3.23 -16.34 -18.35
CA LYS A 292 -3.52 -14.94 -17.96
C LYS A 292 -2.31 -14.02 -18.21
N THR A 293 -2.23 -12.90 -17.47
CA THR A 293 -1.17 -11.89 -17.56
C THR A 293 -0.07 -12.13 -16.53
N GLY A 294 1.17 -11.84 -16.87
CA GLY A 294 2.28 -11.81 -15.91
C GLY A 294 2.17 -10.65 -14.92
N HIS A 295 2.70 -10.85 -13.71
CA HIS A 295 2.76 -9.91 -12.61
C HIS A 295 4.19 -9.75 -12.11
N VAL A 296 4.50 -8.57 -11.58
CA VAL A 296 5.82 -8.27 -11.00
C VAL A 296 5.60 -7.49 -9.72
N ALA A 297 6.18 -7.97 -8.63
CA ALA A 297 6.11 -7.36 -7.33
C ALA A 297 7.44 -7.50 -6.58
N PHE A 298 7.58 -6.78 -5.48
CA PHE A 298 8.61 -7.06 -4.50
C PHE A 298 8.24 -8.32 -3.72
N ASP A 299 9.23 -9.09 -3.31
CA ASP A 299 8.99 -10.30 -2.51
C ASP A 299 8.21 -9.97 -1.22
N GLY A 300 7.21 -10.80 -0.89
CA GLY A 300 6.29 -10.57 0.25
C GLY A 300 5.15 -9.57 0.02
N HIS A 301 5.04 -8.92 -1.14
CA HIS A 301 4.04 -7.86 -1.37
C HIS A 301 2.73 -8.26 -2.08
N GLU A 302 2.59 -9.48 -2.62
CA GLU A 302 1.37 -9.92 -3.34
C GLU A 302 0.87 -11.32 -2.89
N GLU A 303 -0.45 -11.46 -2.75
CA GLU A 303 -1.21 -12.70 -2.38
C GLU A 303 -1.14 -13.83 -3.41
N ARG A 304 -0.48 -13.61 -4.54
CA ARG A 304 -0.71 -14.46 -5.70
C ARG A 304 0.19 -15.68 -5.68
N THR A 305 -0.45 -16.83 -5.58
CA THR A 305 0.12 -18.09 -6.06
C THR A 305 0.20 -18.00 -7.58
N PHE A 306 1.40 -17.82 -8.10
CA PHE A 306 1.65 -17.89 -9.54
C PHE A 306 1.83 -19.35 -9.96
N ASP A 307 1.38 -19.71 -11.15
CA ASP A 307 1.67 -21.03 -11.73
C ASP A 307 3.18 -21.22 -11.90
N VAL A 308 3.87 -20.13 -12.27
CA VAL A 308 5.33 -20.07 -12.35
C VAL A 308 5.83 -18.76 -11.75
N ALA A 309 6.79 -18.83 -10.84
CA ALA A 309 7.42 -17.65 -10.25
C ALA A 309 8.95 -17.71 -10.39
N PHE A 310 9.56 -16.58 -10.73
CA PHE A 310 11.01 -16.39 -10.80
C PHE A 310 11.42 -15.24 -9.90
N ALA A 311 12.34 -15.49 -8.98
CA ALA A 311 12.90 -14.46 -8.11
C ALA A 311 14.17 -13.86 -8.74
N MET A 312 14.26 -12.54 -8.71
CA MET A 312 15.47 -11.81 -9.07
C MET A 312 16.08 -11.18 -7.80
N PRO A 313 17.05 -11.85 -7.16
CA PRO A 313 17.66 -11.37 -5.92
C PRO A 313 18.42 -10.07 -6.14
N ALA A 314 18.66 -9.31 -5.09
CA ALA A 314 19.47 -8.10 -5.13
C ALA A 314 20.89 -8.36 -5.67
N HIS A 315 21.51 -7.36 -6.29
CA HIS A 315 22.91 -7.49 -6.74
C HIS A 315 23.83 -7.81 -5.55
N GLY A 316 24.57 -8.92 -5.65
CA GLY A 316 25.52 -9.34 -4.62
C GLY A 316 24.92 -10.14 -3.46
N ALA A 317 23.60 -10.30 -3.40
CA ALA A 317 23.03 -11.37 -2.60
C ALA A 317 23.46 -12.69 -3.26
N ALA A 318 24.21 -13.53 -2.52
CA ALA A 318 24.40 -14.90 -2.95
C ALA A 318 23.02 -15.46 -3.28
N ALA A 319 22.91 -16.28 -4.33
CA ALA A 319 21.72 -17.09 -4.53
C ALA A 319 21.65 -18.08 -3.37
N THR A 320 21.22 -17.61 -2.20
CA THR A 320 20.80 -18.48 -1.13
C THR A 320 19.66 -19.25 -1.74
N SER A 321 19.89 -20.54 -1.89
CA SER A 321 18.88 -21.55 -2.18
C SER A 321 17.85 -21.49 -1.04
N THR A 322 17.01 -20.47 -1.03
CA THR A 322 16.04 -20.22 0.04
C THR A 322 14.65 -20.25 -0.56
N HIS A 323 13.85 -21.16 -0.01
CA HIS A 323 12.42 -21.32 -0.19
C HIS A 323 11.96 -21.72 -1.59
N ARG A 324 12.04 -23.03 -1.88
CA ARG A 324 10.83 -23.70 -2.38
C ARG A 324 9.74 -23.37 -1.36
N HIS A 325 8.97 -22.30 -1.57
CA HIS A 325 7.56 -22.39 -1.26
C HIS A 325 7.10 -23.58 -2.08
N ALA A 326 7.09 -24.76 -1.44
CA ALA A 326 6.52 -25.94 -2.03
C ALA A 326 5.10 -25.53 -2.38
N PHE A 327 4.87 -25.36 -3.67
CA PHE A 327 3.57 -25.36 -4.30
C PHE A 327 2.80 -26.50 -3.64
N ARG A 328 1.95 -26.20 -2.66
CA ARG A 328 0.98 -27.16 -2.11
C ARG A 328 -0.18 -27.13 -3.09
N PRO A 329 -0.36 -28.16 -3.94
CA PRO A 329 -1.37 -28.13 -4.97
C PRO A 329 -2.82 -28.29 -4.45
N ASP A 330 -3.05 -28.34 -3.13
CA ASP A 330 -4.25 -28.97 -2.56
C ASP A 330 -5.39 -28.06 -2.10
N ASP A 331 -5.24 -26.74 -2.06
CA ASP A 331 -6.38 -25.86 -1.76
C ASP A 331 -7.14 -25.48 -3.04
N ARG A 332 -7.55 -26.49 -3.82
CA ARG A 332 -8.61 -26.30 -4.82
C ARG A 332 -9.90 -26.03 -4.05
N ARG A 333 -10.32 -24.76 -4.02
CA ARG A 333 -11.71 -24.40 -3.66
C ARG A 333 -12.66 -25.30 -4.48
N PRO A 334 -13.66 -25.96 -3.86
CA PRO A 334 -14.70 -26.63 -4.63
C PRO A 334 -15.42 -25.59 -5.50
N ALA A 335 -15.77 -26.04 -6.71
CA ALA A 335 -16.37 -25.23 -7.79
C ALA A 335 -17.72 -24.64 -7.44
#